data_AF-I0Z8N3-F1
#
_entry.id   AF-I0Z8N3-F1
#
_cell.length_a   1.000
_cell.length_b   1.000
_cell.length_c   1.000
_cell.angle_alpha   90.00
_cell.angle_beta   90.00
_cell.angle_gamma   90.00
#
_symmetry.space_group_name_H-M   'P 1'
#
loop_
_entity.id
_entity.type
_entity.pdbx_description
1 polymer ?
#
loop_
_entity_poly.entity_id
_entity_poly.type
_entity_poly.pdbx_seq_one_letter_code
_entity_poly.pdbx_strand_id
1 'polypeptide(L)' 'MAGWLFFTVSQVVITSLTLGALKRTGAVQVDSSKIKNNTLRSFFATAVDLGEDVVERGERIWSELTKSE' A
#
# COMPACT_ATOMS: atom_id res chain seq x y z
N MET A 1 -8.45 -23.63 -8.27
CA MET A 1 -7.34 -22.73 -8.68
C MET A 1 -7.66 -21.24 -8.46
N ALA A 2 -8.88 -20.77 -8.73
CA ALA A 2 -9.25 -19.35 -8.53
C ALA A 2 -9.11 -18.83 -7.09
N GLY A 3 -9.42 -19.66 -6.07
CA GLY A 3 -9.36 -19.23 -4.66
C GLY A 3 -7.93 -18.89 -4.17
N TRP A 4 -6.91 -19.60 -4.65
CA TRP A 4 -5.53 -19.34 -4.27
C TRP A 4 -5.02 -18.03 -4.89
N LEU A 5 -5.39 -17.79 -6.15
CA LEU A 5 -5.03 -16.58 -6.89
C LEU A 5 -5.68 -15.33 -6.25
N PHE A 6 -6.95 -15.43 -5.86
CA PHE A 6 -7.65 -14.37 -5.12
C PHE A 6 -7.00 -14.09 -3.76
N PHE A 7 -6.63 -15.13 -3.02
CA PHE A 7 -5.95 -15.00 -1.73
C PHE A 7 -4.60 -14.28 -1.87
N THR A 8 -3.78 -14.68 -2.86
CA THR A 8 -2.49 -14.04 -3.12
C THR A 8 -2.65 -12.57 -3.54
N VAL A 9 -3.59 -12.26 -4.43
CA VAL A 9 -3.84 -10.87 -4.84
C VAL A 9 -4.29 -10.02 -3.65
N SER A 10 -5.19 -10.55 -2.82
CA SER A 10 -5.67 -9.83 -1.62
C SER A 10 -4.54 -9.56 -0.63
N GLN A 11 -3.65 -10.53 -0.41
CA GLN A 11 -2.46 -10.37 0.43
C GLN A 11 -1.55 -9.27 -0.09
N VAL A 12 -1.30 -9.23 -1.40
CA VAL A 12 -0.47 -8.17 -2.02
C VAL A 12 -1.10 -6.80 -1.78
N VAL A 13 -2.39 -6.65 -2.04
CA VAL A 13 -3.11 -5.38 -1.82
C VAL A 13 -3.01 -4.94 -0.36
N ILE A 14 -3.39 -5.79 0.59
CA ILE A 14 -3.40 -5.45 2.02
C ILE A 14 -1.98 -5.10 2.51
N THR A 15 -0.98 -5.87 2.07
CA THR A 15 0.42 -5.63 2.44
C THR A 15 0.90 -4.30 1.89
N SER A 16 0.59 -3.99 0.63
CA SER A 16 0.95 -2.71 0.01
C SER A 16 0.31 -1.52 0.71
N LEU A 17 -0.97 -1.61 1.09
CA LEU A 17 -1.66 -0.58 1.87
C LEU A 17 -0.98 -0.37 3.23
N THR A 18 -0.69 -1.48 3.93
CA THR A 18 -0.06 -1.43 5.26
C THR A 18 1.35 -0.85 5.20
N LEU A 19 2.16 -1.26 4.20
CA LEU A 19 3.49 -0.71 3.97
C LEU A 19 3.45 0.78 3.60
N GLY A 20 2.48 1.19 2.77
CA GLY A 20 2.26 2.60 2.44
C GLY A 20 1.94 3.44 3.67
N ALA A 21 1.03 2.95 4.54
CA ALA A 21 0.70 3.61 5.80
C ALA A 21 1.91 3.75 6.74
N LEU A 22 2.69 2.66 6.90
CA LEU A 22 3.88 2.65 7.75
C LEU A 22 4.99 3.55 7.18
N LYS A 23 5.14 3.62 5.86
CA LYS A 23 6.08 4.53 5.19
C LYS A 23 5.68 5.98 5.43
N ARG A 24 4.40 6.32 5.24
CA ARG A 24 3.85 7.67 5.43
C ARG A 24 4.01 8.18 6.86
N THR A 25 3.76 7.32 7.85
CA THR A 25 3.95 7.65 9.27
C THR A 25 5.42 7.76 9.69
N GLY A 26 6.37 7.43 8.80
CA GLY A 26 7.79 7.42 9.09
C GLY A 26 8.25 6.22 9.94
N ALA A 27 7.37 5.24 10.17
CA ALA A 27 7.69 4.06 10.97
C ALA A 27 8.65 3.09 10.25
N VAL A 28 8.62 3.06 8.92
CA VAL A 28 9.52 2.23 8.10
C VAL A 28 10.06 3.00 6.90
N GLN A 29 11.29 2.68 6.49
CA GLN A 29 11.85 3.10 5.20
C GLN A 29 11.79 1.93 4.22
N VAL A 30 11.11 2.13 3.10
CA VAL A 30 10.97 1.10 2.06
C VAL A 30 12.09 1.27 1.04
N ASP A 31 13.04 0.34 1.05
CA ASP A 31 14.14 0.30 0.09
C ASP A 31 13.91 -0.80 -0.97
N SER A 32 13.56 -0.40 -2.18
CA SER A 32 13.33 -1.30 -3.32
C SER A 32 14.62 -1.67 -4.06
N SER A 33 15.77 -1.07 -3.72
CA SER A 33 17.05 -1.31 -4.41
C SER A 33 17.54 -2.75 -4.31
N LYS A 34 17.13 -3.47 -3.25
CA LYS A 34 17.44 -4.89 -3.02
C LYS A 34 16.71 -5.84 -3.98
N ILE A 35 15.65 -5.36 -4.66
CA ILE A 35 14.92 -6.16 -5.64
C ILE A 35 15.72 -6.15 -6.95
N LYS A 36 16.37 -7.28 -7.28
CA LYS A 36 17.22 -7.42 -8.48
C LYS A 36 16.44 -7.33 -9.80
N ASN A 37 15.16 -7.70 -9.79
CA ASN A 37 14.30 -7.67 -10.96
C ASN A 37 13.65 -6.28 -11.13
N ASN A 38 13.92 -5.61 -12.24
CA ASN A 38 13.45 -4.25 -12.50
C ASN A 38 11.91 -4.14 -12.53
N THR A 39 11.22 -5.13 -13.11
CA THR A 39 9.76 -5.16 -13.17
C THR A 39 9.15 -5.29 -11.78
N LEU A 40 9.67 -6.24 -10.97
CA LEU A 40 9.20 -6.40 -9.60
C LEU A 40 9.53 -5.20 -8.73
N ARG A 41 10.68 -4.55 -8.96
CA ARG A 41 11.06 -3.32 -8.27
C ARG A 41 10.08 -2.19 -8.56
N SER A 42 9.78 -1.96 -9.85
CA SER A 42 8.81 -0.94 -10.26
C SER A 42 7.43 -1.26 -9.70
N PHE A 43 6.97 -2.50 -9.82
CA PHE A 43 5.68 -2.91 -9.30
C PHE A 43 5.57 -2.70 -7.78
N PHE A 44 6.60 -3.10 -7.03
CA PHE A 44 6.63 -2.94 -5.59
C PHE A 44 6.64 -1.46 -5.17
N ALA A 45 7.47 -0.63 -5.82
CA ALA A 45 7.49 0.82 -5.58
C ALA A 45 6.11 1.43 -5.84
N THR A 46 5.53 1.16 -7.02
CA THR A 46 4.19 1.64 -7.37
C THR A 46 3.13 1.15 -6.41
N ALA A 47 3.18 -0.10 -5.97
CA ALA A 47 2.18 -0.65 -5.05
C ALA A 47 2.26 0.01 -3.66
N VAL A 48 3.47 0.29 -3.16
CA VAL A 48 3.66 1.00 -1.90
C VAL A 48 3.20 2.46 -2.00
N ASP A 49 3.53 3.14 -3.10
CA ASP A 49 3.08 4.52 -3.33
C ASP A 49 1.56 4.61 -3.49
N LEU A 50 0.93 3.65 -4.18
CA LEU A 50 -0.53 3.52 -4.22
C LEU A 50 -1.12 3.29 -2.82
N GLY A 51 -0.43 2.53 -1.97
CA GLY A 51 -0.85 2.33 -0.58
C GLY A 51 -0.83 3.62 0.23
N GLU A 52 0.18 4.45 0.04
CA GLU A 52 0.29 5.77 0.66
C GLU A 52 -0.84 6.70 0.21
N ASP A 53 -1.13 6.75 -1.10
CA ASP A 53 -2.23 7.53 -1.67
C ASP A 53 -3.60 7.10 -1.15
N VAL A 54 -3.85 5.79 -1.06
CA VAL A 54 -5.13 5.25 -0.58
C VAL A 54 -5.33 5.59 0.89
N VAL A 55 -4.28 5.49 1.71
CA VAL A 55 -4.34 5.82 3.13
C VAL A 55 -4.58 7.32 3.31
N GLU A 56 -3.88 8.19 2.57
CA GLU A 56 -4.12 9.63 2.60
C GLU A 56 -5.57 9.98 2.26
N ARG A 57 -6.11 9.38 1.19
CA ARG A 57 -7.51 9.60 0.79
C ARG A 57 -8.47 9.06 1.85
N GLY A 58 -8.18 7.91 2.44
CA GLY A 58 -8.96 7.33 3.52
C GLY A 58 -9.02 8.22 4.76
N GLU A 59 -7.86 8.74 5.19
CA GLU A 59 -7.77 9.69 6.30
C GLU A 59 -8.56 10.97 6.02
N ARG A 60 -8.50 11.49 4.79
CA ARG A 60 -9.25 12.68 4.38
C ARG A 60 -10.75 12.45 4.42
N ILE A 61 -11.23 11.35 3.82
CA ILE A 61 -12.65 10.99 3.83
C ILE A 61 -13.14 10.80 5.28
N TRP A 62 -12.36 10.10 6.10
CA TRP A 62 -12.67 9.92 7.52
C TRP A 62 -12.80 11.27 8.22
N SER A 63 -11.83 12.17 8.06
CA SER A 63 -11.90 13.52 8.65
C SER A 63 -13.08 14.34 8.16
N GLU A 64 -13.51 14.20 6.90
CA GLU A 64 -14.67 14.89 6.35
C GLU A 64 -15.98 14.35 6.95
N LEU A 65 -16.06 13.03 7.18
CA LEU A 65 -17.19 12.38 7.83
C LEU A 65 -17.29 12.75 9.31
N THR A 66 -16.17 12.70 10.07
CA THR A 66 -16.19 13.05 11.50
C THR A 66 -16.44 14.53 11.76
N LYS A 67 -16.23 15.41 10.77
CA LYS A 67 -16.58 16.83 10.86
C LYS A 67 -18.05 17.13 10.52
N SER A 68 -18.77 16.16 9.97
CA SER A 68 -20.19 16.30 9.62
C SER A 68 -21.14 15.87 10.76
N GLU A 69 -20.61 15.30 11.85
CA GLU A 69 -21.29 15.15 13.14
C GLU A 69 -20.99 16.33 14.07
#